data_AF-A0A920UKW9-F1
#
_entry.id   AF-A0A920UKW9-F1
#
_cell.length_a   1.000
_cell.length_b   1.000
_cell.length_c   1.000
_cell.angle_alpha   90.00
_cell.angle_beta   90.00
_cell.angle_gamma   90.00
#
_symmetry.space_group_name_H-M   'P 1'
#
loop_
_entity.id
_entity.type
_entity.pdbx_description
1 polymer ?
#
loop_
_entity_poly.entity_id
_entity_poly.type
_entity_poly.pdbx_seq_one_letter_code
_entity_poly.pdbx_strand_id
1 'polypeptide(L)'
;MPGARAETLFESGAKWSYYKGNDHPSGGDLEWTEPDFDDSDWPSGDTPIRYGNGNGGRCCPTCATLTRRCFSAARSTWPRGGGSALDLLVNYDDGFVVWINGEEVLDVGGRPTCRTTRSRA
;
A
#
# COMPACT_ATOMS: atom_id res chain seq x y z
N MET A 1 13.13 28.58 15.27
CA MET A 1 13.10 27.10 15.19
C MET A 1 13.49 26.72 13.77
N PRO A 2 14.50 25.85 13.53
CA PRO A 2 14.73 25.35 12.17
C PRO A 2 13.46 24.61 11.74
N GLY A 3 12.84 25.06 10.66
CA GLY A 3 11.56 24.53 10.18
C GLY A 3 11.70 23.05 9.83
N ALA A 4 10.73 22.24 10.26
CA ALA A 4 10.60 20.88 9.79
C ALA A 4 10.62 20.89 8.26
N ARG A 5 11.52 20.10 7.66
CA ARG A 5 11.56 19.90 6.21
C ARG A 5 10.68 18.69 5.90
N ALA A 6 9.63 18.93 5.11
CA ALA A 6 8.86 17.86 4.50
C ALA A 6 9.56 17.45 3.20
N GLU A 7 9.70 16.15 2.99
CA GLU A 7 10.25 15.55 1.77
C GLU A 7 9.13 14.76 1.09
N THR A 8 8.90 15.03 -0.19
CA THR A 8 7.95 14.23 -0.98
C THR A 8 8.64 12.95 -1.43
N LEU A 9 8.18 11.80 -0.91
CA LEU A 9 8.74 10.49 -1.27
C LEU A 9 8.25 10.00 -2.64
N PHE A 10 7.03 10.37 -3.01
CA PHE A 10 6.45 10.17 -4.34
C PHE A 10 5.26 11.10 -4.54
N GLU A 11 5.06 11.53 -5.78
CA GLU A 11 3.94 12.37 -6.18
C GLU A 11 2.67 11.54 -6.42
N SER A 12 1.51 12.21 -6.41
CA SER A 12 0.29 11.62 -6.94
C SER A 12 0.47 11.23 -8.41
N GLY A 13 -0.06 10.07 -8.81
CA GLY A 13 0.13 9.56 -10.17
C GLY A 13 1.45 8.82 -10.40
N ALA A 14 2.29 8.67 -9.38
CA ALA A 14 3.52 7.88 -9.50
C ALA A 14 3.23 6.43 -9.97
N LYS A 15 4.23 5.80 -10.58
CA LYS A 15 4.18 4.42 -11.05
C LYS A 15 4.31 3.42 -9.89
N TRP A 16 3.39 2.46 -9.80
CA TRP A 16 3.44 1.42 -8.78
C TRP A 16 3.43 0.03 -9.43
N SER A 17 4.06 -0.94 -8.78
CA SER A 17 3.88 -2.35 -9.09
C SER A 17 2.55 -2.79 -8.52
N TYR A 18 1.82 -3.63 -9.24
CA TYR A 18 0.52 -4.12 -8.79
C TYR A 18 0.30 -5.58 -9.13
N TYR A 19 -0.25 -6.30 -8.18
CA TYR A 19 -0.63 -7.69 -8.35
C TYR A 19 -2.10 -7.78 -8.73
N LYS A 20 -2.38 -8.55 -9.79
CA LYS A 20 -3.73 -8.84 -10.26
C LYS A 20 -4.04 -10.30 -9.96
N GLY A 21 -5.06 -10.57 -9.18
CA GLY A 21 -5.49 -11.94 -8.94
C GLY A 21 -6.55 -12.05 -7.86
N ASN A 22 -7.07 -13.27 -7.70
CA ASN A 22 -7.91 -13.67 -6.57
C ASN A 22 -7.10 -14.43 -5.50
N ASP A 23 -5.79 -14.57 -5.71
CA ASP A 23 -4.88 -15.31 -4.83
C ASP A 23 -3.91 -14.34 -4.13
N HIS A 24 -3.34 -14.77 -3.00
CA HIS A 24 -2.30 -14.02 -2.30
C HIS A 24 -0.97 -14.10 -3.07
N PRO A 25 -0.29 -12.97 -3.32
CA PRO A 25 0.95 -12.94 -4.11
C PRO A 25 2.11 -13.73 -3.51
N SER A 26 2.06 -14.02 -2.21
CA SER A 26 3.04 -14.85 -1.49
C SER A 26 2.41 -16.14 -0.96
N GLY A 27 1.51 -16.78 -1.72
CA GLY A 27 1.01 -18.12 -1.39
C GLY A 27 0.14 -18.21 -0.13
N GLY A 28 -0.35 -17.09 0.39
CA GLY A 28 -1.26 -17.02 1.54
C GLY A 28 -0.66 -16.39 2.79
N ASP A 29 0.60 -15.99 2.78
CA ASP A 29 1.23 -15.23 3.85
C ASP A 29 1.34 -13.73 3.51
N LEU A 30 2.22 -13.03 4.24
CA LEU A 30 2.47 -11.59 4.15
C LEU A 30 3.88 -11.26 3.65
N GLU A 31 4.64 -12.23 3.12
CA GLU A 31 6.00 -11.99 2.62
C GLU A 31 6.02 -10.90 1.54
N TRP A 32 4.94 -10.72 0.78
CA TRP A 32 4.82 -9.63 -0.22
C TRP A 32 4.94 -8.21 0.37
N THR A 33 4.70 -8.05 1.68
CA THR A 33 4.80 -6.78 2.41
C THR A 33 6.20 -6.47 2.90
N GLU A 34 7.12 -7.42 2.77
CA GLU A 34 8.51 -7.28 3.21
C GLU A 34 9.34 -6.46 2.20
N PRO A 35 10.39 -5.75 2.67
CA PRO A 35 11.24 -4.92 1.81
C PRO A 35 11.94 -5.73 0.70
N ASP A 36 12.31 -6.96 1.02
CA ASP A 36 13.14 -7.83 0.16
C ASP A 36 12.31 -8.74 -0.75
N PHE A 37 10.98 -8.59 -0.77
CA PHE A 37 10.12 -9.34 -1.68
C PHE A 37 10.41 -9.02 -3.14
N ASP A 38 10.53 -10.07 -3.96
CA ASP A 38 10.71 -9.98 -5.40
C ASP A 38 9.36 -9.81 -6.10
N ASP A 39 9.07 -8.57 -6.51
CA ASP A 39 7.89 -8.20 -7.29
C ASP A 39 8.21 -7.97 -8.78
N SER A 40 9.33 -8.47 -9.29
CA SER A 40 9.77 -8.24 -10.67
C SER A 40 8.79 -8.74 -11.74
N ASP A 41 8.02 -9.78 -11.42
CA ASP A 41 6.97 -10.32 -12.28
C ASP A 41 5.65 -9.53 -12.21
N TRP A 42 5.54 -8.56 -11.29
CA TRP A 42 4.34 -7.75 -11.18
C TRP A 42 4.30 -6.69 -12.29
N PRO A 43 3.16 -6.53 -12.97
CA PRO A 43 3.00 -5.42 -13.89
C PRO A 43 3.11 -4.09 -13.14
N SER A 44 3.65 -3.06 -13.81
CA SER A 44 3.74 -1.71 -13.25
C SER A 44 2.98 -0.68 -14.11
N GLY A 45 2.44 0.35 -13.48
CA GLY A 45 1.64 1.38 -14.16
C GLY A 45 1.48 2.64 -13.31
N ASP A 46 1.19 3.75 -13.98
CA ASP A 46 0.89 5.02 -13.31
C ASP A 46 -0.43 4.92 -12.55
N THR A 47 -0.46 5.48 -11.35
CA THR A 47 -1.67 5.53 -10.52
C THR A 47 -2.63 6.61 -11.05
N PRO A 48 -3.95 6.50 -10.80
CA PRO A 48 -4.62 5.47 -10.01
C PRO A 48 -4.81 4.15 -10.76
N ILE A 49 -4.68 3.05 -10.01
CA ILE A 49 -5.01 1.70 -10.47
C ILE A 49 -6.44 1.41 -10.03
N ARG A 50 -7.30 0.97 -10.97
CA ARG A 50 -8.75 0.89 -10.77
C ARG A 50 -9.30 -0.48 -11.13
N TYR A 51 -10.30 -0.94 -10.41
CA TYR A 51 -11.14 -2.08 -10.79
C TYR A 51 -12.35 -1.62 -11.61
N GLY A 52 -12.75 -2.39 -12.62
CA GLY A 52 -13.97 -2.12 -13.41
C GLY A 52 -13.89 -0.99 -14.44
N ASN A 53 -15.05 -0.46 -14.84
CA ASN A 53 -15.28 0.25 -16.11
C ASN A 53 -15.26 1.79 -15.99
N GLY A 54 -14.44 2.35 -15.09
CA GLY A 54 -14.35 3.79 -14.87
C GLY A 54 -13.67 4.55 -16.02
N ASN A 55 -13.90 5.86 -16.12
CA ASN A 55 -13.19 6.73 -17.06
C ASN A 55 -11.78 7.07 -16.54
N GLY A 56 -10.76 6.73 -17.34
CA GLY A 56 -9.33 6.90 -17.05
C GLY A 56 -8.71 5.73 -16.28
N GLY A 57 -7.38 5.60 -16.30
CA GLY A 57 -6.62 4.58 -15.54
C GLY A 57 -6.69 3.16 -16.15
N ARG A 58 -5.88 2.23 -15.63
CA ARG A 58 -5.83 0.85 -16.17
C ARG A 58 -6.82 -0.05 -15.42
N CYS A 59 -7.77 -0.61 -16.16
CA CYS A 59 -8.80 -1.52 -15.68
C CYS A 59 -8.20 -2.87 -15.20
N CYS A 60 -8.50 -3.25 -13.96
CA CYS A 60 -8.26 -4.58 -13.39
C CYS A 60 -9.58 -5.35 -13.25
N PRO A 61 -9.67 -6.63 -13.71
CA PRO A 61 -10.90 -7.42 -13.64
C PRO A 61 -11.08 -8.24 -12.34
N THR A 62 -10.19 -8.16 -11.34
CA THR A 62 -10.28 -8.92 -10.05
C THR A 62 -10.40 -8.05 -8.80
N CYS A 63 -11.16 -8.51 -7.80
CA CYS A 63 -11.73 -7.74 -6.67
C CYS A 63 -10.75 -7.18 -5.63
N ALA A 64 -9.46 -7.50 -5.72
CA ALA A 64 -8.43 -6.91 -4.87
C ALA A 64 -7.23 -6.52 -5.74
N THR A 65 -6.79 -5.26 -5.63
CA THR A 65 -5.53 -4.82 -6.22
C THR A 65 -4.56 -4.56 -5.09
N LEU A 66 -3.51 -5.38 -5.01
CA LEU A 66 -2.40 -5.13 -4.11
C LEU A 66 -1.38 -4.27 -4.85
N THR A 67 -0.93 -3.18 -4.24
CA THR A 67 0.02 -2.25 -4.82
C THR A 67 1.27 -2.17 -3.96
N ARG A 68 2.44 -2.24 -4.58
CA ARG A 68 3.74 -2.18 -3.91
C ARG A 68 4.61 -1.10 -4.52
N ARG A 69 5.33 -0.38 -3.66
CA ARG A 69 6.35 0.59 -4.04
C ARG A 69 7.39 0.72 -2.94
N CYS A 70 8.65 0.47 -3.29
CA CYS A 70 9.77 0.80 -2.42
C CYS A 70 10.07 2.30 -2.50
N PHE A 71 10.30 2.91 -1.35
CA PHE A 71 10.78 4.28 -1.23
C PHE A 71 11.89 4.34 -0.18
N SER A 72 12.80 5.30 -0.31
CA SER A 72 13.83 5.56 0.68
C SER A 72 13.52 6.86 1.40
N ALA A 73 13.39 6.81 2.72
CA ALA A 73 13.34 8.00 3.56
C ALA A 73 14.75 8.19 4.15
N ALA A 74 15.49 9.18 3.65
CA ALA A 74 16.85 9.41 4.12
C ALA A 74 16.86 9.88 5.58
N ARG A 75 17.44 9.09 6.49
CA ARG A 75 17.53 9.45 7.92
C ARG A 75 18.24 10.79 8.18
N SER A 76 19.07 11.24 7.23
CA SER A 76 19.74 12.54 7.29
C SER A 76 18.80 13.74 7.15
N THR A 77 17.57 13.55 6.65
CA THR A 77 16.54 14.60 6.58
C THR A 77 15.68 14.66 7.84
N TRP A 78 15.84 13.72 8.77
CA TRP A 78 15.04 13.67 9.99
C TRP A 78 15.49 14.75 10.97
N PRO A 79 14.56 15.54 11.56
CA PRO A 79 14.91 16.54 12.55
C PRO A 79 15.63 15.90 13.74
N ARG A 80 16.82 16.40 14.08
CA ARG A 80 17.51 15.96 15.30
C ARG A 80 16.69 16.39 16.52
N GLY A 81 16.11 15.41 17.22
CA GLY A 81 15.35 15.63 18.45
C GLY A 81 13.85 15.89 18.26
N GLY A 82 13.32 15.75 17.05
CA GLY A 82 11.87 15.73 16.77
C GLY A 82 11.41 14.34 16.33
N GLY A 83 10.12 14.05 16.47
CA GLY A 83 9.52 12.86 15.84
C GLY A 83 9.52 13.01 14.31
N SER A 84 9.77 11.93 13.59
CA SER A 84 9.47 11.83 12.16
C SER A 84 8.02 11.38 11.98
N ALA A 85 7.35 11.92 10.97
CA ALA A 85 6.00 11.51 10.57
C ALA A 85 6.01 11.17 9.08
N LEU A 86 5.13 10.25 8.69
CA LEU A 86 4.85 9.91 7.30
C LEU A 86 3.38 10.21 7.04
N ASP A 87 3.12 11.11 6.10
CA ASP A 87 1.77 11.42 5.65
C ASP A 87 1.50 10.69 4.33
N LEU A 88 0.44 9.88 4.31
CA LEU A 88 -0.03 9.18 3.12
C LEU A 88 -1.43 9.68 2.76
N LEU A 89 -1.55 10.29 1.58
CA LEU A 89 -2.83 10.69 1.01
C LEU A 89 -3.29 9.62 0.02
N VAL A 90 -4.45 9.02 0.29
CA VAL A 90 -5.03 7.94 -0.52
C VAL A 90 -6.46 8.28 -0.91
N ASN A 91 -6.80 8.09 -2.19
CA ASN A 91 -8.17 8.03 -2.67
C ASN A 91 -8.48 6.55 -2.97
N TYR A 92 -9.51 5.99 -2.32
CA TYR A 92 -9.77 4.56 -2.29
C TYR A 92 -11.28 4.27 -2.34
N ASP A 93 -11.61 3.04 -2.71
CA ASP A 93 -12.97 2.49 -2.77
C ASP A 93 -12.89 0.96 -2.75
N ASP A 94 -13.49 0.21 -1.82
CA ASP A 94 -14.23 0.65 -0.61
C ASP A 94 -13.32 0.84 0.62
N GLY A 95 -12.12 0.28 0.59
CA GLY A 95 -11.19 0.25 1.71
C GLY A 95 -9.77 -0.14 1.31
N PHE A 96 -8.82 0.06 2.21
CA PHE A 96 -7.41 -0.31 1.99
C PHE A 96 -6.69 -0.62 3.30
N VAL A 97 -5.59 -1.36 3.19
CA VAL A 97 -4.67 -1.64 4.30
C VAL A 97 -3.27 -1.18 3.88
N VAL A 98 -2.55 -0.52 4.78
CA VAL A 98 -1.17 -0.07 4.57
C VAL A 98 -0.23 -0.93 5.39
N TRP A 99 0.77 -1.46 4.70
CA TRP A 99 1.90 -2.17 5.29
C TRP A 99 3.18 -1.40 5.01
N ILE A 100 4.05 -1.31 6.01
CA ILE A 100 5.39 -0.74 5.89
C ILE A 100 6.38 -1.76 6.47
N ASN A 101 7.24 -2.31 5.61
CA ASN A 101 8.29 -3.26 6.01
C ASN A 101 7.77 -4.43 6.86
N GLY A 102 6.74 -5.14 6.38
CA GLY A 102 6.15 -6.27 7.11
C GLY A 102 5.16 -5.91 8.22
N GLU A 103 5.04 -4.64 8.62
CA GLU A 103 4.13 -4.19 9.67
C GLU A 103 2.89 -3.51 9.10
N GLU A 104 1.71 -3.96 9.51
CA GLU A 104 0.46 -3.25 9.23
C GLU A 104 0.38 -1.98 10.08
N VAL A 105 0.26 -0.83 9.42
CA VAL A 105 0.22 0.48 10.09
C VAL A 105 -1.16 1.15 10.02
N LEU A 106 -2.03 0.71 9.10
CA LEU A 106 -3.37 1.27 8.94
C LEU A 106 -4.30 0.27 8.24
N ASP A 107 -5.54 0.13 8.73
CA ASP A 107 -6.63 -0.59 8.07
C ASP A 107 -7.86 0.33 8.02
N VAL A 108 -8.28 0.69 6.81
CA VAL A 108 -9.47 1.49 6.55
C VAL A 108 -10.48 0.62 5.79
N GLY A 109 -11.12 -0.30 6.51
CA GLY A 109 -12.17 -1.15 5.95
C GLY A 109 -11.70 -2.14 4.89
N GLY A 110 -10.38 -2.40 4.79
CA GLY A 110 -9.81 -3.30 3.79
C GLY A 110 -9.90 -4.77 4.18
N ARG A 111 -10.03 -5.07 5.48
CA ARG A 111 -10.27 -6.45 5.94
C ARG A 111 -11.74 -6.84 5.78
N PRO A 112 -12.03 -8.05 5.26
CA PRO A 112 -13.38 -8.58 5.29
C PRO A 112 -13.84 -8.73 6.75
N THR A 113 -14.88 -7.99 7.12
CA THR A 113 -15.46 -7.98 8.46
C THR A 113 -16.34 -9.21 8.72
N CYS A 114 -15.80 -10.41 8.52
CA CYS A 114 -16.45 -11.61 9.00
C CYS A 114 -15.99 -11.87 10.45
N ARG A 115 -16.64 -11.23 11.43
CA ARG A 115 -16.47 -11.58 12.85
C ARG A 115 -16.91 -13.03 13.04
N THR A 116 -15.98 -13.98 13.05
CA THR A 116 -16.26 -15.33 13.51
C THR A 116 -16.52 -15.24 15.00
N THR A 117 -17.78 -15.17 15.40
CA THR A 117 -18.14 -15.51 16.78
C THR A 117 -17.84 -16.99 16.91
N ARG A 118 -16.69 -17.35 17.51
CA ARG A 118 -16.50 -18.71 18.01
C ARG A 118 -17.51 -18.90 19.14
N SER A 119 -18.72 -19.36 18.83
CA SER A 119 -19.54 -20.04 19.81
C SER A 119 -18.79 -21.31 20.19
N ARG A 120 -18.19 -21.31 21.38
CA ARG A 120 -17.75 -22.55 22.01
C ARG A 120 -19.00 -23.39 22.26
N ALA A 121 -19.07 -24.55 21.61
CA ALA A 121 -19.85 -25.68 22.10
C ALA A 121 -19.06 -26.39 23.20
#